data_AF-F9Q0U9-F1
#
_entry.id   AF-F9Q0U9-F1
#
_cell.length_a   1.000
_cell.length_b   1.000
_cell.length_c   1.000
_cell.angle_alpha   90.00
_cell.angle_beta   90.00
_cell.angle_gamma   90.00
#
_symmetry.space_group_name_H-M   'P 1'
#
loop_
_entity.id
_entity.type
_entity.pdbx_description
1 polymer ?
#
loop_
_entity_poly.entity_id
_entity_poly.type
_entity_poly.pdbx_seq_one_letter_code
_entity_poly.pdbx_strand_id
1 'polypeptide(L)'
;MSIFYQSSVNFTDEEQLTNSFEIALEKSRSRDLFKKNTGVGPHRDDISFYINGMDASFGSQGQHRSLVLSIKLAEIELMESITTESPILLLDDVMSELDNTRQLKLLETISQSIQTFITTTSLDHLQNLPENLSIFTIQDGKVAVN
;
A
#
# COMPACT_ATOMS: atom_id res chain seq x y z
N MET A 1 -11.65 -7.30 -4.10
CA MET A 1 -10.81 -7.22 -2.89
C MET A 1 -11.63 -6.56 -1.81
N SER A 2 -11.54 -7.02 -0.58
CA SER A 2 -12.18 -6.37 0.58
C SER A 2 -11.16 -6.13 1.69
N ILE A 3 -11.38 -5.08 2.46
CA ILE A 3 -10.50 -4.63 3.56
C ILE A 3 -11.36 -4.57 4.81
N PHE A 4 -10.88 -5.14 5.91
CA PHE A 4 -11.55 -5.06 7.21
C PHE A 4 -10.58 -4.62 8.29
N TYR A 5 -10.97 -3.56 9.01
CA TYR A 5 -10.28 -3.10 10.20
C TYR A 5 -10.52 -4.07 11.36
N GLN A 6 -9.44 -4.48 12.02
CA GLN A 6 -9.44 -5.41 13.13
C GLN A 6 -9.05 -4.64 14.40
N SER A 7 -10.06 -4.12 15.09
CA SER A 7 -9.84 -3.40 16.34
C SER A 7 -9.40 -4.34 17.46
N SER A 8 -8.43 -3.93 18.27
CA SER A 8 -8.06 -4.60 19.53
C SER A 8 -9.09 -4.39 20.63
N VAL A 9 -10.05 -3.49 20.41
CA VAL A 9 -11.18 -3.19 21.29
C VAL A 9 -12.48 -3.57 20.59
N ASN A 10 -13.30 -4.39 21.22
CA ASN A 10 -14.64 -4.69 20.70
C ASN A 10 -15.59 -3.54 21.06
N PHE A 11 -16.11 -2.83 20.06
CA PHE A 11 -17.15 -1.82 20.20
C PHE A 11 -18.19 -1.99 19.08
N THR A 12 -19.44 -1.64 19.35
CA THR A 12 -20.55 -1.74 18.38
C THR A 12 -20.86 -0.43 17.68
N ASP A 13 -20.54 0.69 18.33
CA ASP A 13 -20.80 2.05 17.87
C ASP A 13 -19.79 3.03 18.50
N GLU A 14 -19.73 4.24 17.94
CA GLU A 14 -18.78 5.28 18.36
C GLU A 14 -19.08 5.82 19.76
N GLU A 15 -20.35 5.79 20.19
CA GLU A 15 -20.76 6.27 21.52
C GLU A 15 -20.19 5.39 22.64
N GLN A 16 -20.12 4.07 22.41
CA GLN A 16 -19.56 3.10 23.35
C GLN A 16 -18.05 2.93 23.26
N LEU A 17 -17.38 3.51 22.26
CA LEU A 17 -15.95 3.29 22.00
C LEU A 17 -15.10 3.64 23.22
N THR A 18 -15.29 4.84 23.79
CA THR A 18 -14.51 5.32 24.94
C THR A 18 -14.63 4.37 26.13
N ASN A 19 -15.87 4.03 26.52
CA ASN A 19 -16.14 3.12 27.64
C ASN A 19 -15.58 1.71 27.37
N SER A 20 -15.75 1.19 26.15
CA SER A 20 -15.22 -0.13 25.77
C SER A 20 -13.70 -0.18 25.83
N PHE A 21 -13.05 0.92 25.43
CA PHE A 21 -11.60 1.05 25.45
C PHE A 21 -11.07 1.17 26.89
N GLU A 22 -11.69 1.99 27.74
CA GLU A 22 -11.36 2.07 29.17
C GLU A 22 -11.44 0.70 29.86
N ILE A 23 -12.55 -0.02 29.65
CA ILE A 23 -12.76 -1.37 30.18
C ILE A 23 -11.66 -2.33 29.69
N ALA A 24 -11.27 -2.24 28.42
CA ALA A 24 -10.24 -3.11 27.85
C ALA A 24 -8.83 -2.81 28.40
N LEU A 25 -8.51 -1.53 28.65
CA LEU A 25 -7.28 -1.10 29.33
C LEU A 25 -7.24 -1.60 30.78
N GLU A 26 -8.35 -1.46 31.52
CA GLU A 26 -8.43 -1.96 32.91
C GLU A 26 -8.23 -3.48 32.98
N LYS A 27 -8.90 -4.23 32.09
CA LYS A 27 -8.78 -5.70 32.02
C LYS A 27 -7.36 -6.17 31.67
N SER A 28 -6.63 -5.41 30.86
CA SER A 28 -5.29 -5.77 30.41
C SER A 28 -4.17 -5.34 31.36
N ARG A 29 -4.47 -4.48 32.35
CA ARG A 29 -3.49 -3.85 33.26
C ARG A 29 -2.47 -4.83 33.87
N SER A 30 -2.91 -5.96 34.43
CA SER A 30 -2.00 -6.93 35.07
C SER A 30 -1.03 -7.56 34.05
N ARG A 31 -1.52 -7.87 32.85
CA ARG A 31 -0.72 -8.43 31.76
C ARG A 31 0.26 -7.39 31.22
N ASP A 32 -0.19 -6.17 31.07
CA ASP A 32 0.60 -5.06 30.52
C ASP A 32 1.73 -4.65 31.48
N LEU A 33 1.48 -4.66 32.80
CA LEU A 33 2.51 -4.50 33.82
C LEU A 33 3.57 -5.61 33.76
N PHE A 34 3.15 -6.87 33.59
CA PHE A 34 4.06 -8.00 33.45
C PHE A 34 4.92 -7.90 32.17
N LYS A 35 4.31 -7.55 31.04
CA LYS A 35 4.99 -7.43 29.73
C LYS A 35 5.72 -6.09 29.54
N LYS A 36 5.51 -5.12 30.44
CA LYS A 36 6.03 -3.74 30.37
C LYS A 36 5.69 -3.03 29.06
N ASN A 37 4.52 -3.31 28.49
CA ASN A 37 3.99 -2.62 27.33
C ASN A 37 2.46 -2.56 27.36
N THR A 38 1.87 -1.55 26.71
CA THR A 38 0.41 -1.46 26.56
C THR A 38 -0.05 -2.39 25.44
N GLY A 39 -0.92 -3.34 25.77
CA GLY A 39 -1.38 -4.42 24.91
C GLY A 39 -2.75 -4.19 24.26
N VAL A 40 -3.38 -3.05 24.50
CA VAL A 40 -4.70 -2.68 23.95
C VAL A 40 -4.64 -1.24 23.44
N GLY A 41 -5.23 -0.98 22.29
CA GLY A 41 -5.31 0.34 21.66
C GLY A 41 -4.95 0.30 20.17
N PRO A 42 -5.15 1.41 19.44
CA PRO A 42 -5.02 1.45 17.97
C PRO A 42 -3.63 1.03 17.47
N HIS A 43 -2.59 1.15 18.28
CA HIS A 43 -1.24 0.65 17.98
C HIS A 43 -1.12 -0.89 17.97
N ARG A 44 -2.19 -1.61 18.37
CA ARG A 44 -2.32 -3.07 18.35
C ARG A 44 -3.40 -3.55 17.38
N ASP A 45 -4.08 -2.63 16.72
CA ASP A 45 -5.11 -2.95 15.75
C ASP A 45 -4.43 -3.42 14.46
N ASP A 46 -5.19 -4.14 13.63
CA ASP A 46 -4.69 -4.72 12.40
C ASP A 46 -5.63 -4.44 11.22
N ILE A 47 -5.16 -4.69 10.01
CA ILE A 47 -5.96 -4.59 8.79
C ILE A 47 -5.86 -5.91 8.04
N SER A 48 -7.00 -6.55 7.89
CA SER A 48 -7.12 -7.81 7.13
C SER A 48 -7.58 -7.52 5.71
N PHE A 49 -6.94 -8.19 4.75
CA PHE A 49 -7.24 -8.07 3.32
C PHE A 49 -7.78 -9.39 2.80
N TYR A 50 -8.78 -9.35 1.93
CA TYR A 50 -9.36 -10.54 1.32
C TYR A 50 -9.39 -10.42 -0.20
N ILE A 51 -8.98 -11.49 -0.87
CA ILE A 51 -9.00 -11.63 -2.32
C ILE A 51 -9.95 -12.78 -2.66
N ASN A 52 -11.02 -12.48 -3.39
CA ASN A 52 -12.07 -13.45 -3.75
C ASN A 52 -12.66 -14.21 -2.53
N GLY A 53 -12.78 -13.52 -1.39
CA GLY A 53 -13.33 -14.08 -0.14
C GLY A 53 -12.34 -14.90 0.69
N MET A 54 -11.09 -15.07 0.25
CA MET A 54 -10.02 -15.72 1.02
C MET A 54 -9.09 -14.69 1.62
N ASP A 55 -8.60 -14.94 2.84
CA ASP A 55 -7.59 -14.09 3.48
C ASP A 55 -6.35 -13.99 2.57
N ALA A 56 -5.95 -12.76 2.29
CA ALA A 56 -4.83 -12.46 1.42
C ALA A 56 -3.51 -13.01 1.95
N SER A 57 -3.39 -13.34 3.24
CA SER A 57 -2.22 -14.01 3.80
C SER A 57 -1.89 -15.34 3.10
N PHE A 58 -2.90 -16.00 2.51
CA PHE A 58 -2.73 -17.25 1.74
C PHE A 58 -2.52 -17.00 0.23
N GLY A 59 -2.45 -15.73 -0.19
CA GLY A 59 -2.20 -15.35 -1.57
C GLY A 59 -0.82 -15.78 -2.06
N SER A 60 -0.72 -16.05 -3.36
CA SER A 60 0.56 -16.17 -4.05
C SER A 60 1.34 -14.85 -4.02
N GLN A 61 2.66 -14.89 -4.23
CA GLN A 61 3.47 -13.68 -4.32
C GLN A 61 2.95 -12.68 -5.35
N GLY A 62 2.48 -13.17 -6.51
CA GLY A 62 1.89 -12.30 -7.53
C GLY A 62 0.61 -11.60 -7.04
N GLN A 63 -0.21 -12.27 -6.23
CA GLN A 63 -1.39 -11.67 -5.62
C GLN A 63 -1.03 -10.64 -4.54
N HIS A 64 -0.01 -10.90 -3.72
CA HIS A 64 0.50 -9.91 -2.77
C HIS A 64 1.01 -8.66 -3.45
N ARG A 65 1.78 -8.80 -4.53
CA ARG A 65 2.27 -7.65 -5.32
C ARG A 65 1.11 -6.84 -5.91
N SER A 66 0.13 -7.51 -6.51
CA SER A 66 -1.07 -6.82 -7.02
C SER A 66 -1.88 -6.14 -5.93
N LEU A 67 -2.01 -6.77 -4.76
CA LEU A 67 -2.69 -6.19 -3.59
C LEU A 67 -2.00 -4.90 -3.13
N VAL A 68 -0.68 -4.94 -2.91
CA VAL A 68 0.10 -3.77 -2.50
C VAL A 68 -0.02 -2.65 -3.52
N LEU A 69 0.11 -2.98 -4.81
CA LEU A 69 -0.06 -2.00 -5.88
C LEU A 69 -1.45 -1.36 -5.87
N SER A 70 -2.52 -2.16 -5.74
CA SER A 70 -3.89 -1.63 -5.64
C SER A 70 -4.08 -0.71 -4.44
N ILE A 71 -3.47 -1.03 -3.29
CA ILE A 71 -3.50 -0.16 -2.11
C ILE A 71 -2.79 1.17 -2.39
N LYS A 72 -1.63 1.15 -3.06
CA LYS A 72 -0.91 2.38 -3.42
C LYS A 72 -1.67 3.26 -4.40
N LEU A 73 -2.35 2.67 -5.37
CA LEU A 73 -3.19 3.43 -6.29
C LEU A 73 -4.40 4.05 -5.56
N ALA A 74 -5.05 3.30 -4.67
CA ALA A 74 -6.14 3.82 -3.85
C ALA A 74 -5.69 4.92 -2.87
N GLU A 75 -4.47 4.83 -2.34
CA GLU A 75 -3.85 5.86 -1.51
C GLU A 75 -3.67 7.17 -2.30
N ILE A 76 -3.24 7.10 -3.56
CA ILE A 76 -3.11 8.27 -4.43
C ILE A 76 -4.48 8.94 -4.66
N GLU A 77 -5.50 8.17 -5.04
CA GLU A 77 -6.85 8.69 -5.24
C GLU A 77 -7.40 9.36 -3.96
N LEU A 78 -7.12 8.76 -2.80
CA LEU A 78 -7.51 9.33 -1.51
C LEU A 78 -6.77 10.64 -1.22
N MET A 79 -5.46 10.69 -1.44
CA MET A 79 -4.67 11.90 -1.24
C MET A 79 -5.15 13.04 -2.15
N GLU A 80 -5.42 12.76 -3.41
CA GLU A 80 -6.00 13.73 -4.36
C GLU A 80 -7.35 14.26 -3.87
N SER A 81 -8.22 13.37 -3.36
CA SER A 81 -9.53 13.77 -2.84
C SER A 81 -9.47 14.70 -1.62
N ILE A 82 -8.44 14.55 -0.78
CA ILE A 82 -8.27 15.30 0.47
C ILE A 82 -7.53 16.62 0.22
N THR A 83 -6.49 16.58 -0.60
CA THR A 83 -5.55 17.70 -0.78
C THR A 83 -5.84 18.54 -2.02
N THR A 84 -6.64 18.03 -2.96
CA THR A 84 -6.89 18.61 -4.29
C THR A 84 -5.65 18.75 -5.18
N GLU A 85 -4.53 18.14 -4.78
CA GLU A 85 -3.28 18.12 -5.53
C GLU A 85 -2.92 16.68 -5.92
N SER A 86 -2.41 16.48 -7.14
CA SER A 86 -1.91 15.17 -7.57
C SER A 86 -0.50 14.94 -7.01
N PRO A 87 -0.25 13.82 -6.29
CA PRO A 87 1.06 13.53 -5.74
C PRO A 87 2.06 13.16 -6.83
N ILE A 88 3.36 13.17 -6.49
CA ILE A 88 4.39 12.54 -7.33
C ILE A 88 4.53 11.09 -6.89
N LEU A 89 4.40 10.16 -7.83
CA LEU A 89 4.57 8.74 -7.56
C LEU A 89 6.01 8.30 -7.83
N LEU A 90 6.65 7.68 -6.84
CA LEU A 90 7.99 7.11 -6.95
C LEU A 90 7.90 5.60 -6.82
N LEU A 91 8.38 4.88 -7.84
CA LEU A 91 8.39 3.42 -7.88
C LEU A 91 9.83 2.94 -7.98
N ASP A 92 10.33 2.32 -6.91
CA ASP A 92 11.69 1.81 -6.86
C ASP A 92 11.73 0.31 -7.19
N ASP A 93 12.35 -0.04 -8.32
CA ASP A 93 12.55 -1.39 -8.84
C ASP A 93 11.29 -2.27 -8.91
N VAL A 94 10.10 -1.65 -8.94
CA VAL A 94 8.83 -2.40 -8.95
C VAL A 94 8.64 -3.20 -10.24
N MET A 95 9.32 -2.80 -11.31
CA MET A 95 9.18 -3.44 -12.61
C MET A 95 9.78 -4.84 -12.62
N SER A 96 10.94 -5.07 -11.97
CA SER A 96 11.57 -6.39 -11.93
C SER A 96 10.74 -7.44 -11.17
N GLU A 97 9.76 -6.98 -10.38
CA GLU A 97 8.89 -7.81 -9.56
C GLU A 97 7.58 -8.22 -10.25
N LEU A 98 7.26 -7.61 -11.40
CA LEU A 98 6.00 -7.79 -12.11
C LEU A 98 6.21 -8.50 -13.45
N ASP A 99 5.23 -9.32 -13.83
CA ASP A 99 5.15 -9.85 -15.20
C ASP A 99 4.77 -8.74 -16.20
N ASN A 100 5.09 -8.94 -17.48
CA ASN A 100 4.86 -7.95 -18.54
C ASN A 100 3.42 -7.42 -18.59
N THR A 101 2.42 -8.27 -18.38
CA THR A 101 1.00 -7.86 -18.41
C THR A 101 0.70 -6.89 -17.27
N ARG A 102 1.24 -7.15 -16.08
CA ARG A 102 1.10 -6.25 -14.92
C ARG A 102 1.90 -4.97 -15.07
N GLN A 103 3.10 -5.02 -15.62
CA GLN A 103 3.91 -3.82 -15.87
C GLN A 103 3.19 -2.87 -16.84
N LEU A 104 2.63 -3.38 -17.94
CA LEU A 104 1.87 -2.56 -18.88
C LEU A 104 0.65 -1.94 -18.22
N LYS A 105 -0.12 -2.73 -17.46
CA LYS A 105 -1.30 -2.23 -16.75
C LYS A 105 -0.95 -1.15 -15.72
N LEU A 106 0.19 -1.30 -15.05
CA LEU A 106 0.73 -0.30 -14.13
C LEU A 106 1.04 1.01 -14.87
N LEU A 107 1.79 0.94 -15.97
CA LEU A 107 2.13 2.10 -16.80
C LEU A 107 0.88 2.78 -17.37
N GLU A 108 -0.09 2.01 -17.89
CA GLU A 108 -1.35 2.53 -18.41
C GLU A 108 -2.13 3.30 -17.34
N THR A 109 -2.31 2.69 -16.16
CA THR A 109 -3.10 3.28 -15.06
C THR A 109 -2.50 4.59 -14.56
N ILE A 110 -1.17 4.66 -14.51
CA ILE A 110 -0.45 5.81 -13.95
C ILE A 110 -0.26 6.93 -14.97
N SER A 111 -0.07 6.58 -16.25
CA SER A 111 0.26 7.54 -17.32
C SER A 111 -0.80 8.62 -17.57
N GLN A 112 -2.02 8.44 -17.05
CA GLN A 112 -3.17 9.29 -17.37
C GLN A 112 -3.37 10.45 -16.38
N SER A 113 -2.81 10.42 -15.17
CA SER A 113 -3.15 11.40 -14.13
C SER A 113 -2.00 11.84 -13.22
N ILE A 114 -0.92 11.06 -13.09
CA ILE A 114 0.05 11.24 -12.00
C ILE A 114 1.47 11.31 -12.55
N GLN A 115 2.23 12.35 -12.18
CA GLN A 115 3.65 12.42 -12.51
C GLN A 115 4.40 11.31 -11.78
N THR A 116 5.08 10.44 -12.54
CA THR A 116 5.66 9.22 -11.99
C THR A 116 7.11 9.03 -12.40
N PHE A 117 7.94 8.66 -11.42
CA PHE A 117 9.31 8.23 -11.62
C PHE A 117 9.43 6.75 -11.28
N ILE A 118 10.05 6.00 -12.19
CA ILE A 118 10.22 4.55 -12.06
C ILE A 118 11.69 4.23 -12.23
N THR A 119 12.27 3.49 -11.29
CA THR A 119 13.61 2.91 -11.46
C THR A 119 13.48 1.48 -11.97
N THR A 120 14.36 1.11 -12.90
CA THR A 120 14.47 -0.25 -13.41
C THR A 120 15.88 -0.47 -13.95
N THR A 121 16.34 -1.73 -13.93
CA THR A 121 17.65 -2.13 -14.48
C THR A 121 17.61 -2.36 -15.98
N SER A 122 16.44 -2.59 -16.56
CA SER A 122 16.26 -2.79 -18.00
C SER A 122 14.84 -2.40 -18.44
N LEU A 123 14.74 -1.92 -19.68
CA LEU A 123 13.47 -1.68 -20.39
C LEU A 123 13.24 -2.71 -21.51
N ASP A 124 14.13 -3.68 -21.69
CA ASP A 124 14.20 -4.55 -22.88
C ASP A 124 12.96 -5.45 -23.05
N HIS A 125 12.24 -5.69 -21.95
CA HIS A 125 11.06 -6.55 -21.92
C HIS A 125 9.74 -5.78 -22.13
N LEU A 126 9.79 -4.45 -22.12
CA LEU A 126 8.62 -3.59 -22.25
C LEU A 126 8.40 -3.23 -23.72
N GLN A 127 7.44 -3.90 -24.35
CA GLN A 127 6.94 -3.56 -25.69
C GLN A 127 5.75 -2.61 -25.57
N ASN A 128 5.60 -1.66 -26.50
CA ASN A 128 4.49 -0.69 -26.51
C ASN A 128 4.47 0.25 -25.29
N LEU A 129 5.63 0.82 -24.96
CA LEU A 129 5.71 1.88 -23.96
C LEU A 129 4.83 3.08 -24.37
N PRO A 130 4.25 3.81 -23.40
CA PRO A 130 3.53 5.05 -23.68
C PRO A 130 4.42 6.05 -24.43
N GLU A 131 3.85 6.79 -25.39
CA GLU A 131 4.60 7.75 -26.21
C GLU A 131 5.20 8.91 -25.40
N ASN A 132 4.63 9.20 -24.23
CA ASN A 132 5.00 10.29 -23.33
C ASN A 132 5.99 9.89 -22.22
N LEU A 133 6.84 8.88 -22.46
CA LEU A 133 7.86 8.44 -21.51
C LEU A 133 9.19 9.18 -21.73
N SER A 134 9.77 9.75 -20.66
CA SER A 134 11.15 10.24 -20.66
C SER A 134 12.07 9.20 -20.01
N ILE A 135 13.15 8.82 -20.70
CA ILE A 135 14.10 7.81 -20.23
C ILE A 135 15.39 8.50 -19.80
N PHE A 136 15.79 8.25 -18.55
CA PHE A 136 17.03 8.75 -17.96
C PHE A 136 17.94 7.58 -17.64
N THR A 137 19.18 7.61 -18.16
CA THR A 137 20.19 6.60 -17.85
C THR A 137 21.06 7.08 -16.69
N ILE A 138 21.27 6.23 -15.69
CA ILE A 138 22.14 6.52 -14.54
C ILE A 138 23.39 5.65 -14.61
N GLN A 139 24.57 6.28 -14.63
CA GLN A 139 25.86 5.59 -14.59
C GLN A 139 26.87 6.39 -13.74
N ASP A 140 27.59 5.72 -12.84
CA ASP A 140 28.59 6.32 -11.95
C ASP A 140 28.07 7.55 -11.18
N GLY A 141 26.80 7.49 -10.73
CA GLY A 141 26.13 8.56 -10.01
C GLY A 141 25.77 9.79 -10.86
N LYS A 142 25.87 9.70 -12.19
CA LYS A 142 25.49 10.76 -13.13
C LYS A 142 24.26 10.37 -13.92
N VAL A 143 23.38 11.35 -14.16
CA VAL A 143 22.16 11.19 -14.95
C VAL A 143 22.42 11.73 -16.36
N ALA A 144 22.09 10.94 -17.38
CA ALA A 144 22.07 11.34 -18.78
C ALA A 144 20.65 11.22 -19.34
N VAL A 145 20.22 12.21 -20.13
CA VAL A 145 18.92 12.19 -20.83
C VAL A 145 19.15 11.58 -22.22
N ASN A 146 18.35 10.58 -22.57
CA ASN A 146 18.32 10.01 -23.92
C ASN A 146 17.32 10.74 -24.81
#